data_AF-A0A9Q5V8X9-F1
#
_entry.id   AF-A0A9Q5V8X9-F1
#
_cell.length_a   1.000
_cell.length_b   1.000
_cell.length_c   1.000
_cell.angle_alpha   90.00
_cell.angle_beta   90.00
_cell.angle_gamma   90.00
#
_symmetry.space_group_name_H-M   'P 1'
#
loop_
_entity.id
_entity.type
_entity.pdbx_description
1 polymer ?
#
loop_
_entity_poly.entity_id
_entity_poly.type
_entity_poly.pdbx_seq_one_letter_code
_entity_poly.pdbx_strand_id
1 'polypeptide(L)'
;MRHLLIYILLPSLSLFSLLTLSSFAYQYGPVKPGETLWSIAKKVRPNTSVSITKMMQMIQKNNPHAFKNNSASSLMENTTLIIPTRTTTNQLKPEQLQLTRTEQRQQLLRQLAKNKQHVSTQNITKLKEELKLSKIRFKKIEDRNQELLKKMQKLHLQLQKLQAKMLKASEQRHSLNTHTTQNNSDS
;
A
#
# COMPACT_ATOMS: atom_id res chain seq x y z
N MET A 1 -61.61 -63.59 25.50
CA MET A 1 -61.51 -62.42 24.58
C MET A 1 -60.07 -61.91 24.55
N ARG A 2 -59.27 -62.32 23.56
CA ARG A 2 -58.26 -61.49 22.90
C ARG A 2 -57.68 -62.26 21.71
N HIS A 3 -57.85 -61.67 20.54
CA HIS A 3 -57.65 -62.24 19.23
C HIS A 3 -56.17 -62.43 18.86
N LEU A 4 -55.91 -63.60 18.23
CA LEU A 4 -55.14 -63.89 17.02
C LEU A 4 -54.21 -62.85 16.36
N LEU A 5 -53.12 -63.41 15.81
CA LEU A 5 -52.38 -63.11 14.55
C LEU A 5 -51.09 -62.26 14.58
N ILE A 6 -49.96 -62.98 14.67
CA ILE A 6 -48.90 -63.15 13.64
C ILE A 6 -48.70 -61.99 12.64
N TYR A 7 -47.49 -61.41 12.64
CA TYR A 7 -46.71 -61.08 11.43
C TYR A 7 -45.20 -61.14 11.77
N ILE A 8 -44.49 -62.05 11.11
CA ILE A 8 -43.02 -62.10 11.02
C ILE A 8 -42.63 -61.32 9.77
N LEU A 9 -41.78 -60.27 9.85
CA LEU A 9 -40.85 -59.88 8.78
C LEU A 9 -39.90 -58.74 9.19
N LEU A 10 -38.60 -59.00 9.00
CA LEU A 10 -37.44 -58.09 8.78
C LEU A 10 -36.78 -57.36 9.98
N PRO A 11 -35.44 -57.46 10.12
CA PRO A 11 -34.69 -56.52 10.95
C PRO A 11 -34.69 -55.17 10.25
N SER A 12 -35.11 -54.09 10.93
CA SER A 12 -34.95 -52.74 10.41
C SER A 12 -33.47 -52.34 10.50
N LEU A 13 -32.66 -52.79 9.54
CA LEU A 13 -31.37 -52.16 9.29
C LEU A 13 -31.61 -50.75 8.73
N SER A 14 -30.93 -49.79 9.36
CA SER A 14 -30.62 -48.44 8.90
C SER A 14 -31.69 -47.36 9.07
N LEU A 15 -31.45 -46.47 10.04
CA LEU A 15 -31.39 -45.04 9.78
C LEU A 15 -30.38 -44.38 10.75
N PHE A 16 -29.16 -44.19 10.21
CA PHE A 16 -28.11 -43.26 10.66
C PHE A 16 -27.44 -43.57 12.02
N SER A 17 -26.34 -44.32 12.11
CA SER A 17 -25.02 -44.00 11.54
C SER A 17 -24.56 -42.58 11.88
N LEU A 18 -23.82 -42.42 12.98
CA LEU A 18 -22.39 -42.05 12.99
C LEU A 18 -22.00 -41.49 14.38
N LEU A 19 -21.25 -42.30 15.13
CA LEU A 19 -19.92 -41.95 15.61
C LEU A 19 -19.59 -40.46 15.40
N THR A 20 -19.80 -39.59 16.40
CA THR A 20 -19.29 -38.21 16.32
C THR A 20 -17.77 -38.26 16.49
N LEU A 21 -17.08 -38.68 15.43
CA LEU A 21 -15.66 -38.44 15.24
C LEU A 21 -15.42 -36.95 15.46
N SER A 22 -14.43 -36.65 16.31
CA SER A 22 -13.51 -35.51 16.23
C SER A 22 -14.11 -34.11 16.06
N SER A 23 -13.74 -33.17 16.94
CA SER A 23 -13.98 -31.74 16.68
C SER A 23 -13.26 -31.31 15.38
N PHE A 24 -13.98 -31.30 14.25
CA PHE A 24 -13.53 -31.01 12.87
C PHE A 24 -13.43 -29.50 12.55
N ALA A 25 -13.70 -28.65 13.54
CA ALA A 25 -13.49 -27.20 13.55
C ALA A 25 -13.51 -26.74 15.02
N TYR A 26 -12.74 -25.72 15.36
CA TYR A 26 -12.77 -25.13 16.71
C TYR A 26 -13.23 -23.68 16.66
N GLN A 27 -13.71 -23.16 17.79
CA GLN A 27 -14.19 -21.79 17.90
C GLN A 27 -13.07 -20.83 18.30
N TYR A 28 -13.00 -19.68 17.63
CA TYR A 28 -12.12 -18.57 17.94
C TYR A 28 -12.95 -17.35 18.32
N GLY A 29 -12.74 -16.83 19.51
CA GLY A 29 -13.35 -15.56 19.91
C GLY A 29 -13.74 -15.52 21.39
N PRO A 30 -14.53 -14.50 21.78
CA PRO A 30 -15.06 -13.44 20.91
C PRO A 30 -13.95 -12.60 20.25
N VAL A 31 -14.17 -12.19 19.00
CA VAL A 31 -13.26 -11.30 18.27
C VAL A 31 -13.10 -10.00 19.07
N LYS A 32 -11.86 -9.67 19.44
CA LYS A 32 -11.56 -8.49 20.24
C LYS A 32 -11.55 -7.23 19.38
N PRO A 33 -11.80 -6.04 19.99
CA PRO A 33 -11.62 -4.77 19.29
C PRO A 33 -10.22 -4.66 18.68
N GLY A 34 -10.15 -4.23 17.43
CA GLY A 34 -8.90 -4.09 16.68
C GLY A 34 -8.31 -5.38 16.08
N GLU A 35 -8.92 -6.55 16.32
CA GLU A 35 -8.54 -7.76 15.58
C GLU A 35 -9.03 -7.69 14.13
N THR A 36 -8.16 -8.08 13.20
CA THR A 36 -8.51 -8.20 11.78
C THR A 36 -8.57 -9.66 11.37
N LEU A 37 -9.37 -9.98 10.35
CA LEU A 37 -9.40 -11.32 9.77
C LEU A 37 -8.00 -11.83 9.39
N TRP A 38 -7.13 -10.93 8.91
CA TRP A 38 -5.75 -11.25 8.58
C TRP A 38 -4.92 -11.63 9.82
N SER A 39 -5.02 -10.86 10.91
CA SER A 39 -4.30 -11.14 12.15
C SER A 39 -4.74 -12.46 12.78
N ILE A 40 -6.06 -12.75 12.74
CA ILE A 40 -6.63 -14.01 13.22
C ILE A 40 -6.15 -15.15 12.33
N ALA A 41 -6.30 -15.05 11.00
CA ALA A 41 -5.85 -16.07 10.05
C ALA A 41 -4.35 -16.38 10.17
N LYS A 42 -3.51 -15.37 10.40
CA LYS A 42 -2.07 -15.56 10.64
C LYS A 42 -1.79 -16.36 11.91
N LYS A 43 -2.60 -16.18 12.95
CA LYS A 43 -2.49 -16.86 14.25
C LYS A 43 -3.04 -18.28 14.21
N VAL A 44 -4.18 -18.49 13.55
CA VAL A 44 -4.89 -19.79 13.57
C VAL A 44 -4.48 -20.74 12.46
N ARG A 45 -3.66 -20.28 11.49
CA ARG A 45 -3.18 -21.15 10.40
C ARG A 45 -2.36 -22.32 10.97
N PRO A 46 -2.56 -23.55 10.48
CA PRO A 46 -1.87 -24.72 11.02
C PRO A 46 -0.36 -24.74 10.72
N ASN A 47 0.05 -24.22 9.56
CA ASN A 47 1.45 -24.11 9.14
C ASN A 47 1.59 -23.13 7.95
N THR A 48 2.78 -23.02 7.38
CA THR A 48 3.11 -22.19 6.21
C THR A 48 2.60 -22.75 4.88
N SER A 49 2.23 -24.03 4.81
CA SER A 49 1.65 -24.62 3.59
C SER A 49 0.26 -24.07 3.28
N VAL A 50 -0.45 -23.54 4.28
CA VAL A 50 -1.69 -22.77 4.09
C VAL A 50 -1.36 -21.29 4.08
N SER A 51 -1.54 -20.62 2.93
CA SER A 51 -1.33 -19.18 2.85
C SER A 51 -2.34 -18.43 3.71
N ILE A 52 -1.93 -17.29 4.28
CA ILE A 52 -2.80 -16.47 5.14
C ILE A 52 -4.09 -16.10 4.39
N THR A 53 -3.97 -15.70 3.11
CA THR A 53 -5.12 -15.40 2.25
C THR A 53 -6.08 -16.58 2.10
N LYS A 54 -5.55 -17.79 1.93
CA LYS A 54 -6.38 -19.01 1.83
C LYS A 54 -7.11 -19.27 3.15
N MET A 55 -6.43 -19.07 4.28
CA MET A 55 -7.04 -19.22 5.61
C MET A 55 -8.11 -18.16 5.86
N MET A 56 -7.87 -16.89 5.50
CA MET A 56 -8.88 -15.83 5.60
C MET A 56 -10.15 -16.18 4.82
N GLN A 57 -10.02 -16.67 3.58
CA GLN A 57 -11.16 -17.09 2.76
C GLN A 57 -11.93 -18.24 3.39
N MET A 58 -11.22 -19.19 3.99
CA MET A 58 -11.84 -20.32 4.68
C MET A 58 -12.62 -19.87 5.92
N ILE A 59 -12.04 -18.98 6.72
CA ILE A 59 -12.73 -18.39 7.88
C ILE A 59 -13.95 -17.60 7.41
N GLN A 60 -13.83 -16.78 6.36
CA GLN A 60 -14.95 -16.00 5.83
C GLN A 60 -16.10 -16.90 5.37
N LYS A 61 -15.79 -17.95 4.58
CA LYS A 61 -16.80 -18.88 4.06
C LYS A 61 -17.56 -19.61 5.17
N ASN A 62 -16.89 -19.95 6.27
CA ASN A 62 -17.51 -20.65 7.40
C ASN A 62 -18.23 -19.71 8.38
N ASN A 63 -18.03 -18.39 8.26
CA ASN A 63 -18.58 -17.40 9.20
C ASN A 63 -19.25 -16.23 8.47
N PRO A 64 -20.21 -16.45 7.57
CA PRO A 64 -20.86 -15.35 6.83
C PRO A 64 -21.55 -14.34 7.77
N HIS A 65 -22.03 -14.80 8.92
CA HIS A 65 -22.65 -13.97 9.95
C HIS A 65 -21.66 -13.01 10.63
N ALA A 66 -20.35 -13.23 10.55
CA ALA A 66 -19.34 -12.43 11.23
C ALA A 66 -18.85 -11.22 10.42
N PHE A 67 -19.33 -11.02 9.19
CA PHE A 67 -18.88 -9.97 8.29
C PHE A 67 -20.04 -9.09 7.80
N LYS A 68 -19.94 -7.77 8.03
CA LYS A 68 -20.87 -6.82 7.40
C LYS A 68 -20.58 -6.77 5.89
N ASN A 69 -21.62 -6.84 5.06
CA ASN A 69 -21.51 -6.77 3.58
C ASN A 69 -20.62 -7.84 2.92
N ASN A 70 -20.38 -8.97 3.58
CA ASN A 70 -19.52 -10.05 3.07
C ASN A 70 -18.09 -9.60 2.69
N SER A 71 -17.58 -8.53 3.32
CA SER A 71 -16.22 -8.05 3.10
C SER A 71 -15.27 -8.54 4.20
N ALA A 72 -14.06 -8.97 3.81
CA ALA A 72 -13.00 -9.39 4.73
C ALA A 72 -12.52 -8.26 5.66
N SER A 73 -12.73 -6.99 5.28
CA SER A 73 -12.42 -5.81 6.09
C SER A 73 -13.50 -5.49 7.14
N SER A 74 -14.62 -6.19 7.11
CA SER A 74 -15.81 -5.85 7.90
C SER A 74 -16.11 -6.90 8.97
N LEU A 75 -15.06 -7.52 9.52
CA LEU A 75 -15.15 -8.45 10.64
C LEU A 75 -15.77 -7.74 11.85
N MET A 76 -16.80 -8.35 12.43
CA MET A 76 -17.50 -7.79 13.58
C MET A 76 -16.86 -8.24 14.90
N GLU A 77 -16.71 -7.27 15.80
CA GLU A 77 -16.28 -7.51 17.18
C GLU A 77 -17.33 -8.31 17.94
N ASN A 78 -16.91 -9.00 19.01
CA ASN A 78 -17.75 -9.86 19.85
C ASN A 78 -18.43 -11.03 19.12
N THR A 79 -17.99 -11.35 17.89
CA THR A 79 -18.44 -12.55 17.18
C THR A 79 -17.53 -13.74 17.46
N THR A 80 -18.07 -14.94 17.38
CA THR A 80 -17.29 -16.18 17.49
C THR A 80 -17.11 -16.78 16.10
N LEU A 81 -15.87 -17.13 15.75
CA LEU A 81 -15.50 -17.65 14.45
C LEU A 81 -15.28 -19.17 14.51
N ILE A 82 -15.86 -19.89 13.58
CA ILE A 82 -15.58 -21.29 13.31
C ILE A 82 -14.31 -21.38 12.47
N ILE A 83 -13.27 -22.00 13.03
CA ILE A 83 -11.98 -22.22 12.40
C ILE A 83 -11.92 -23.66 11.86
N PRO A 84 -11.92 -23.85 10.52
CA PRO A 84 -11.85 -25.18 9.93
C PRO A 84 -10.44 -25.79 10.07
N THR A 85 -10.36 -27.09 10.40
CA THR A 85 -9.10 -27.85 10.47
C THR A 85 -8.77 -28.54 9.14
N ARG A 86 -7.53 -29.03 8.97
CA ARG A 86 -7.07 -29.61 7.68
C ARG A 86 -7.93 -30.80 7.19
N THR A 87 -8.58 -31.52 8.09
CA THR A 87 -9.42 -32.68 7.76
C THR A 87 -10.72 -32.31 7.04
N THR A 88 -11.21 -31.08 7.18
CA THR A 88 -12.40 -30.56 6.46
C THR A 88 -12.06 -29.93 5.10
N THR A 89 -10.76 -29.73 4.79
CA THR A 89 -10.33 -29.00 3.57
C THR A 89 -10.39 -29.78 2.25
N ASN A 90 -10.66 -31.08 2.27
CA ASN A 90 -10.76 -31.88 1.04
C ASN A 90 -12.04 -31.66 0.22
N GLN A 91 -12.98 -30.81 0.68
CA GLN A 91 -14.25 -30.58 -0.03
C GLN A 91 -14.28 -29.33 -0.93
N LEU A 92 -13.19 -28.56 -1.04
CA LEU A 92 -13.10 -27.52 -2.07
C LEU A 92 -12.60 -28.16 -3.37
N LYS A 93 -13.52 -28.73 -4.14
CA LYS A 93 -13.25 -29.34 -5.46
C LYS A 93 -12.40 -28.36 -6.30
N PRO A 94 -11.12 -28.67 -6.60
CA PRO A 94 -10.21 -27.74 -7.26
C PRO A 94 -10.68 -27.34 -8.65
N GLU A 95 -11.48 -28.18 -9.30
CA GLU A 95 -11.83 -28.08 -10.71
C GLU A 95 -12.81 -26.93 -10.99
N GLN A 96 -13.87 -26.76 -10.19
CA GLN A 96 -14.87 -25.70 -10.37
C GLN A 96 -14.33 -24.30 -9.99
N LEU A 97 -13.40 -24.24 -9.04
CA LEU A 97 -12.71 -23.00 -8.63
C LEU A 97 -11.62 -22.57 -9.62
N GLN A 98 -11.03 -23.51 -10.35
CA GLN A 98 -10.03 -23.21 -11.38
C GLN A 98 -10.70 -22.66 -12.63
N LEU A 99 -11.79 -23.28 -13.10
CA LEU A 99 -12.54 -22.85 -14.29
C LEU A 99 -13.11 -21.43 -14.11
N THR A 100 -13.76 -21.15 -12.98
CA THR A 100 -14.28 -19.81 -12.68
C THR A 100 -13.17 -18.76 -12.55
N ARG A 101 -12.02 -19.13 -11.98
CA ARG A 101 -10.85 -18.24 -11.88
C ARG A 101 -10.18 -18.00 -13.23
N THR A 102 -10.10 -19.01 -14.10
CA THR A 102 -9.54 -18.85 -15.45
C THR A 102 -10.45 -18.01 -16.32
N GLU A 103 -11.77 -18.21 -16.25
CA GLU A 103 -12.75 -17.40 -16.96
C GLU A 103 -12.76 -15.95 -16.48
N GLN A 104 -12.79 -15.72 -15.16
CA GLN A 104 -12.69 -14.37 -14.59
C GLN A 104 -11.36 -13.70 -14.95
N ARG A 105 -10.25 -14.47 -14.92
CA ARG A 105 -8.94 -13.98 -15.35
C ARG A 105 -8.93 -13.65 -16.84
N GLN A 106 -9.52 -14.49 -17.69
CA GLN A 106 -9.60 -14.22 -19.13
C GLN A 106 -10.49 -13.01 -19.44
N GLN A 107 -11.63 -12.87 -18.76
CA GLN A 107 -12.49 -11.68 -18.88
C GLN A 107 -11.76 -10.42 -18.43
N LEU A 108 -11.05 -10.47 -17.30
CA LEU A 108 -10.22 -9.36 -16.83
C LEU A 108 -9.11 -9.04 -17.83
N LEU A 109 -8.43 -10.04 -18.40
CA LEU A 109 -7.41 -9.85 -19.44
C LEU A 109 -7.98 -9.25 -20.72
N ARG A 110 -9.19 -9.64 -21.15
CA ARG A 110 -9.91 -9.06 -22.29
C ARG A 110 -10.30 -7.60 -22.02
N GLN A 111 -10.78 -7.29 -20.82
CA GLN A 111 -11.07 -5.91 -20.40
C GLN A 111 -9.79 -5.07 -20.31
N LEU A 112 -8.71 -5.61 -19.75
CA LEU A 112 -7.40 -4.95 -19.69
C LEU A 112 -6.81 -4.73 -21.09
N ALA A 113 -7.00 -5.64 -22.04
CA ALA A 113 -6.56 -5.48 -23.43
C ALA A 113 -7.37 -4.39 -24.16
N LYS A 114 -8.70 -4.36 -23.97
CA LYS A 114 -9.59 -3.32 -24.51
C LYS A 114 -9.28 -1.94 -23.91
N ASN A 115 -8.93 -1.90 -22.62
CA ASN A 115 -8.57 -0.66 -21.93
C ASN A 115 -7.13 -0.21 -22.26
N LYS A 116 -6.18 -1.14 -22.50
CA LYS A 116 -4.81 -0.83 -22.92
C LYS A 116 -4.75 -0.09 -24.26
N GLN A 117 -5.58 -0.44 -25.25
CA GLN A 117 -5.52 0.25 -26.55
C GLN A 117 -6.03 1.70 -26.51
N HIS A 118 -7.02 2.01 -25.67
CA HIS A 118 -7.60 3.35 -25.58
C HIS A 118 -6.89 4.24 -24.55
N VAL A 119 -6.37 3.67 -23.45
CA VAL A 119 -5.69 4.42 -22.37
C VAL A 119 -4.18 4.57 -22.62
N SER A 120 -3.53 3.64 -23.32
CA SER A 120 -2.08 3.70 -23.60
C SER A 120 -1.72 4.82 -24.57
N THR A 121 -2.49 5.03 -25.63
CA THR A 121 -2.13 6.02 -26.67
C THR A 121 -2.30 7.46 -26.18
N GLN A 122 -3.36 7.75 -25.40
CA GLN A 122 -3.65 9.09 -24.88
C GLN A 122 -2.75 9.49 -23.70
N ASN A 123 -2.44 8.56 -22.79
CA ASN A 123 -1.55 8.86 -21.67
C ASN A 123 -0.09 8.98 -22.14
N ILE A 124 0.35 8.18 -23.11
CA ILE A 124 1.71 8.28 -23.66
C ILE A 124 1.91 9.59 -24.41
N THR A 125 0.93 10.07 -25.19
CA THR A 125 1.05 11.36 -25.89
C THR A 125 1.06 12.53 -24.91
N LYS A 126 0.18 12.53 -23.92
CA LYS A 126 0.16 13.57 -22.86
C LYS A 126 1.47 13.58 -22.06
N LEU A 127 1.97 12.41 -21.64
CA LEU A 127 3.25 12.30 -20.93
C LEU A 127 4.44 12.75 -21.78
N LYS A 128 4.44 12.48 -23.09
CA LYS A 128 5.49 12.97 -24.01
C LYS A 128 5.49 14.50 -24.13
N GLU A 129 4.32 15.12 -24.22
CA GLU A 129 4.21 16.58 -24.26
C GLU A 129 4.59 17.21 -22.91
N GLU A 130 4.15 16.64 -21.78
CA GLU A 130 4.58 17.10 -20.45
C GLU A 130 6.09 16.95 -20.26
N LEU A 131 6.69 15.86 -20.75
CA LEU A 131 8.14 15.66 -20.73
C LEU A 131 8.86 16.72 -21.58
N LYS A 132 8.34 17.05 -22.76
CA LYS A 132 8.89 18.10 -23.64
C LYS A 132 8.81 19.48 -22.98
N LEU A 133 7.65 19.83 -22.43
CA LEU A 133 7.46 21.08 -21.70
C LEU A 133 8.33 21.15 -20.44
N SER A 134 8.48 20.04 -19.72
CA SER A 134 9.35 19.93 -18.55
C SER A 134 10.81 20.19 -18.91
N LYS A 135 11.31 19.60 -20.02
CA LYS A 135 12.67 19.86 -20.54
C LYS A 135 12.89 21.33 -20.88
N ILE A 136 11.92 21.98 -21.52
CA ILE A 136 11.99 23.42 -21.84
C ILE A 136 12.05 24.26 -20.56
N ARG A 137 11.18 23.98 -19.58
CA ARG A 137 11.20 24.68 -18.29
C ARG A 137 12.51 24.48 -17.55
N PHE A 138 13.03 23.25 -17.53
CA PHE A 138 14.32 22.94 -16.93
C PHE A 138 15.45 23.73 -17.59
N LYS A 139 15.49 23.77 -18.93
CA LYS A 139 16.47 24.57 -19.67
C LYS A 139 16.38 26.06 -19.33
N LYS A 140 15.16 26.60 -19.22
CA LYS A 140 14.93 28.00 -18.82
C LYS A 140 15.42 28.29 -17.40
N ILE A 141 15.24 27.36 -16.47
CA ILE A 141 15.75 27.48 -15.10
C ILE A 141 17.28 27.47 -15.12
N GLU A 142 17.88 26.55 -15.87
CA GLU A 142 19.33 26.47 -16.01
C GLU A 142 19.91 27.78 -16.55
N ASP A 143 19.33 28.33 -17.63
CA ASP A 143 19.80 29.59 -18.20
C ASP A 143 19.68 30.76 -17.21
N ARG A 144 18.58 30.81 -16.43
CA ARG A 144 18.42 31.80 -15.35
C ARG A 144 19.44 31.61 -14.23
N ASN A 145 19.77 30.38 -13.86
CA ASN A 145 20.77 30.09 -12.84
C ASN A 145 22.17 30.54 -13.31
N GLN A 146 22.50 30.32 -14.58
CA GLN A 146 23.74 30.81 -15.18
C GLN A 146 23.78 32.35 -15.21
N GLU A 147 22.66 33.00 -15.51
CA GLU A 147 22.57 34.47 -15.48
C GLU A 147 22.73 35.03 -14.05
N LEU A 148 22.08 34.40 -13.06
CA LEU A 148 22.24 34.75 -11.65
C LEU A 148 23.69 34.60 -11.18
N LEU A 149 24.39 33.56 -11.62
CA LEU A 149 25.81 33.37 -11.31
C LEU A 149 26.66 34.50 -11.86
N LYS A 150 26.42 34.92 -13.12
CA LYS A 150 27.11 36.08 -13.72
C LYS A 150 26.80 37.38 -12.97
N LYS A 151 25.55 37.58 -12.55
CA LYS A 151 25.15 38.74 -11.74
C LYS A 151 25.84 38.74 -10.37
N MET A 152 25.93 37.58 -9.72
CA MET A 152 26.62 37.43 -8.44
C MET A 152 28.12 37.73 -8.58
N GLN A 153 28.77 37.23 -9.63
CA GLN A 153 30.18 37.54 -9.93
C GLN A 153 30.40 39.03 -10.16
N LYS A 154 29.51 39.68 -10.93
CA LYS A 154 29.57 41.13 -11.16
C LYS A 154 29.41 41.91 -9.86
N LEU A 155 28.45 41.53 -9.02
CA LEU A 155 28.23 42.17 -7.72
C LEU A 155 29.44 42.00 -6.80
N HIS A 156 30.04 40.80 -6.79
CA HIS A 156 31.26 40.55 -6.04
C HIS A 156 32.41 41.47 -6.49
N LEU A 157 32.60 41.62 -7.79
CA LEU A 157 33.61 42.54 -8.33
C LEU A 157 33.32 44.00 -7.96
N GLN A 158 32.04 44.41 -7.95
CA GLN A 158 31.66 45.76 -7.51
C GLN A 158 31.97 45.97 -6.03
N LEU A 159 31.69 44.97 -5.18
CA LEU A 159 32.00 45.04 -3.75
C LEU A 159 33.51 45.16 -3.52
N GLN A 160 34.33 44.37 -4.23
CA GLN A 160 35.79 44.48 -4.17
C GLN A 160 36.28 45.87 -4.60
N LYS A 161 35.76 46.42 -5.70
CA LYS A 161 36.10 47.78 -6.15
C LYS A 161 35.72 48.83 -5.12
N LEU A 162 34.58 48.69 -4.46
CA LEU A 162 34.14 49.61 -3.41
C LEU A 162 35.05 49.52 -2.18
N GLN A 163 35.40 48.31 -1.74
CA GLN A 163 36.35 48.10 -0.65
C GLN A 163 37.72 48.74 -0.95
N ALA A 164 38.23 48.58 -2.16
CA ALA A 164 39.49 49.20 -2.57
C ALA A 164 39.42 50.74 -2.59
N LYS A 165 38.28 51.33 -3.01
CA LYS A 165 38.06 52.78 -2.93
C LYS A 165 38.02 53.27 -1.48
N MET A 166 37.33 52.54 -0.60
CA MET A 166 37.28 52.85 0.82
C MET A 166 38.66 52.80 1.47
N LEU A 167 39.48 51.81 1.12
CA LEU A 167 40.86 51.69 1.61
C LEU A 167 41.70 52.91 1.20
N LYS A 168 41.72 53.25 -0.10
CA LYS A 168 42.44 54.43 -0.60
C LYS A 168 41.97 55.74 0.04
N ALA A 169 40.66 55.89 0.23
CA ALA A 169 40.11 57.06 0.91
C ALA A 169 40.55 57.12 2.39
N SER A 170 40.63 55.97 3.07
CA SER A 170 41.13 55.92 4.46
C SER A 170 42.61 56.23 4.56
N GLU A 171 43.44 55.73 3.63
CA GLU A 171 44.87 56.03 3.54
C GLU A 171 45.11 57.52 3.29
N GLN A 172 44.35 58.12 2.37
CA GLN A 172 44.43 59.55 2.07
C GLN A 172 44.02 60.40 3.28
N ARG A 173 42.99 60.00 4.04
CA ARG A 173 42.61 60.69 5.28
C ARG A 173 43.71 60.58 6.34
N HIS A 174 44.37 59.43 6.44
CA HIS A 174 45.45 59.22 7.39
C HIS A 174 46.67 60.10 7.06
N SER A 175 47.06 60.20 5.79
CA SER A 175 48.17 61.07 5.36
C SER A 175 47.88 62.57 5.52
N LEU A 176 46.64 63.00 5.30
CA LEU A 176 46.21 64.40 5.56
C LEU A 176 46.30 64.76 7.05
N ASN A 177 45.94 63.85 7.95
CA ASN A 177 46.01 64.09 9.40
C ASN A 177 47.45 64.12 9.93
N THR A 178 48.37 63.33 9.37
CA THR A 178 49.79 63.39 9.78
C THR A 178 50.48 64.67 9.30
N HIS A 179 50.14 65.18 8.10
CA HIS A 179 50.71 66.43 7.59
C HIS A 179 50.20 67.68 8.34
N THR A 180 48.96 67.69 8.81
CA THR A 180 48.41 68.81 9.61
C THR A 180 48.96 68.86 11.04
N THR A 181 49.31 67.72 11.63
CA THR A 181 49.92 67.68 12.97
C THR A 181 51.36 68.20 12.95
N GLN A 182 52.10 68.00 11.86
CA GLN A 182 53.51 68.38 11.75
C GLN A 182 53.73 69.86 11.38
N ASN A 183 52.82 70.48 10.61
CA ASN A 183 52.89 71.92 10.31
C ASN A 183 52.45 72.82 11.48
N ASN A 184 51.68 72.32 12.45
CA ASN A 184 51.26 73.09 13.63
C ASN A 184 52.28 73.02 14.80
N SER A 185 53.36 72.25 14.64
CA SER A 185 54.45 72.15 15.63
C SER A 185 55.67 73.00 15.30
N ASP A 186 55.73 73.61 14.10
CA ASP A 186 56.84 74.45 13.62
C ASP A 186 56.46 75.94 13.45
N SER A 187 55.36 76.40 14.05
CA SER A 187 54.96 77.82 14.17
C SER A 187 54.76 78.21 15.62
#